data_AF-A0A2T4BWH6-F1
#
_entry.id   AF-A0A2T4BWH6-F1
#
_cell.length_a   1.000
_cell.length_b   1.000
_cell.length_c   1.000
_cell.angle_alpha   90.00
_cell.angle_beta   90.00
_cell.angle_gamma   90.00
#
_symmetry.space_group_name_H-M   'P 1'
#
loop_
_entity.id
_entity.type
_entity.pdbx_description
1 polymer ?
#
loop_
_entity_poly.entity_id
_entity_poly.type
_entity_poly.pdbx_seq_one_letter_code
_entity_poly.pdbx_strand_id
1 'polypeptide(L)'
;FNPYTQNITILLSPSAPPISIPIPLIDAFNDETVSIITNYAAQLGAALAMLLVLLAATPPSRLLRPGTPLVHALALLVCVVRTVLLIYFFLTPFSHFYQVWTGDFSQIPAWNYRASIAGTVLSTLLTIVTDAALVNQAWTMVSLFAPRTKRIVCLFSVLVALLAISFRVAYTVIQCESIAALAAPRRFAWLIRATLLLNIGSIGWFCALFNSKLVSHLVTNRGVLPSRRAMSPMEVLIMANGILMIVPVIFAILEWHHFINFESGSLTPTSIAIILPLSSLAAQRIATSPSSSSSSS
;
A
#
# COMPACT_ATOMS: atom_id res chain seq x y z
N PHE A 1 -4.54 45.73 10.41
CA PHE A 1 -4.75 45.20 9.05
C PHE A 1 -3.75 44.08 8.83
N ASN A 2 -4.21 42.84 8.64
CA ASN A 2 -3.34 41.70 8.40
C ASN A 2 -3.57 41.20 6.95
N PRO A 3 -2.58 41.33 6.05
CA PRO A 3 -2.73 40.87 4.67
C PRO A 3 -2.90 39.35 4.55
N TYR A 4 -2.44 38.57 5.54
CA TYR A 4 -2.53 37.11 5.53
C TYR A 4 -3.91 36.55 5.87
N THR A 5 -4.84 37.38 6.35
CA THR A 5 -6.22 36.97 6.69
C THR A 5 -7.25 37.52 5.71
N GLN A 6 -6.80 37.98 4.53
CA GLN A 6 -7.71 38.49 3.51
C GLN A 6 -8.44 37.35 2.80
N ASN A 7 -9.50 37.72 2.09
CA ASN A 7 -10.27 36.79 1.27
C ASN A 7 -10.01 37.07 -0.20
N ILE A 8 -9.80 36.00 -0.98
CA ILE A 8 -9.88 36.04 -2.43
C ILE A 8 -11.33 35.78 -2.81
N THR A 9 -11.89 36.62 -3.69
CA THR A 9 -13.29 36.48 -4.11
C THR A 9 -13.39 36.08 -5.58
N ILE A 10 -14.15 35.02 -5.86
CA ILE A 10 -14.44 34.56 -7.21
C ILE A 10 -15.90 34.89 -7.53
N LEU A 11 -16.12 35.51 -8.69
CA LEU A 11 -17.45 35.83 -9.21
C LEU A 11 -17.82 34.79 -10.27
N LEU A 12 -18.77 33.90 -9.97
CA LEU A 12 -19.20 32.85 -10.91
C LEU A 12 -20.11 33.40 -12.00
N SER A 13 -21.08 34.22 -11.63
CA SER A 13 -22.00 34.87 -12.55
C SER A 13 -22.53 36.16 -11.92
N PRO A 14 -23.05 37.11 -12.72
CA PRO A 14 -23.57 38.38 -12.21
C PRO A 14 -24.71 38.23 -11.19
N SER A 15 -25.43 37.11 -11.21
CA SER A 15 -26.58 36.83 -10.35
C SER A 15 -26.29 35.85 -9.20
N ALA A 16 -25.11 35.21 -9.18
CA ALA A 16 -24.72 34.29 -8.12
C ALA A 16 -23.97 35.02 -6.99
N PRO A 17 -24.14 34.59 -5.72
CA PRO A 17 -23.37 35.16 -4.63
C PRO A 17 -21.86 34.94 -4.86
N PRO A 18 -21.01 35.94 -4.60
CA PRO A 18 -19.56 35.79 -4.68
C PRO A 18 -19.06 34.68 -3.74
N ILE A 19 -18.09 33.89 -4.20
CA ILE A 19 -17.42 32.90 -3.34
C ILE A 19 -16.21 33.59 -2.72
N SER A 20 -16.21 33.77 -1.40
CA SER A 20 -15.09 34.34 -0.66
C SER A 20 -14.28 33.25 0.03
N ILE A 21 -13.00 33.17 -0.32
CA ILE A 21 -12.07 32.13 0.12
C ILE A 21 -10.98 32.79 0.98
N PRO A 22 -10.88 32.45 2.28
CA PRO A 22 -9.80 32.97 3.12
C PRO A 22 -8.42 32.48 2.67
N ILE A 23 -7.42 33.37 2.63
CA ILE A 23 -6.02 33.02 2.34
C ILE A 23 -5.50 31.87 3.22
N PRO A 24 -5.76 31.83 4.56
CA PRO A 24 -5.27 30.73 5.40
C PRO A 24 -5.81 29.35 4.98
N LEU A 25 -6.99 29.31 4.34
CA LEU A 25 -7.58 28.08 3.85
C LEU A 25 -6.93 27.61 2.55
N ILE A 26 -6.48 28.55 1.72
CA ILE A 26 -5.71 28.28 0.50
C ILE A 26 -4.34 27.72 0.86
N ASP A 27 -3.66 28.34 1.82
CA ASP A 27 -2.36 27.89 2.31
C ASP A 27 -2.47 26.49 2.92
N ALA A 28 -3.48 26.25 3.76
CA ALA A 28 -3.74 24.92 4.33
C ALA A 28 -3.98 23.85 3.24
N PHE A 29 -4.76 24.16 2.20
CA PHE A 29 -5.00 23.25 1.08
C PHE A 29 -3.72 22.95 0.28
N ASN A 30 -2.88 23.96 0.06
CA ASN A 30 -1.60 23.81 -0.64
C ASN A 30 -0.63 22.97 0.19
N ASP A 31 -0.53 23.22 1.50
CA ASP A 31 0.32 22.46 2.43
C ASP A 31 -0.10 20.98 2.46
N GLU A 32 -1.40 20.71 2.54
CA GLU A 32 -1.96 19.35 2.49
C GLU A 32 -1.61 18.67 1.14
N THR A 33 -1.82 19.37 0.03
CA THR A 33 -1.53 18.88 -1.32
C THR A 33 -0.05 18.54 -1.49
N VAL A 34 0.85 19.43 -1.08
CA VAL A 34 2.30 19.22 -1.15
C VAL A 34 2.72 18.03 -0.30
N SER A 35 2.14 17.87 0.90
CA SER A 35 2.41 16.73 1.78
C SER A 35 1.99 15.40 1.13
N ILE A 36 0.79 15.34 0.54
CA ILE A 36 0.28 14.14 -0.14
C ILE A 36 1.13 13.79 -1.37
N ILE A 37 1.47 14.76 -2.22
CA ILE A 37 2.30 14.51 -3.42
C ILE A 37 3.69 14.04 -3.02
N THR A 38 4.29 14.63 -1.98
CA THR A 38 5.60 14.22 -1.46
C THR A 38 5.56 12.77 -0.97
N ASN A 39 4.49 12.38 -0.28
CA ASN A 39 4.26 10.99 0.13
C ASN A 39 4.20 10.05 -1.08
N TYR A 40 3.44 10.39 -2.14
CA TYR A 40 3.39 9.58 -3.35
C TYR A 40 4.72 9.52 -4.10
N ALA A 41 5.48 10.60 -4.14
CA ALA A 41 6.81 10.64 -4.75
C ALA A 41 7.78 9.71 -4.01
N ALA A 42 7.76 9.69 -2.68
CA ALA A 42 8.55 8.77 -1.86
C ALA A 42 8.17 7.31 -2.14
N GLN A 43 6.87 7.01 -2.22
CA GLN A 43 6.36 5.69 -2.60
C GLN A 43 6.84 5.25 -3.98
N LEU A 44 6.76 6.13 -4.97
CA LEU A 44 7.23 5.88 -6.33
C LEU A 44 8.74 5.57 -6.35
N GLY A 45 9.56 6.39 -5.68
CA GLY A 45 11.00 6.19 -5.61
C GLY A 45 11.38 4.87 -4.95
N ALA A 46 10.73 4.53 -3.83
CA ALA A 46 10.98 3.28 -3.12
C ALA A 46 10.55 2.05 -3.93
N ALA A 47 9.38 2.10 -4.58
CA ALA A 47 8.89 1.01 -5.44
C ALA A 47 9.79 0.81 -6.67
N LEU A 48 10.25 1.89 -7.32
CA LEU A 48 11.19 1.82 -8.44
C LEU A 48 12.54 1.24 -8.01
N ALA A 49 13.11 1.72 -6.90
CA ALA A 49 14.37 1.19 -6.38
C ALA A 49 14.26 -0.31 -6.08
N MET A 50 13.18 -0.73 -5.42
CA MET A 50 12.96 -2.14 -5.11
C MET A 50 12.73 -2.99 -6.36
N LEU A 51 12.05 -2.45 -7.38
CA LEU A 51 11.87 -3.13 -8.67
C LEU A 51 13.23 -3.34 -9.36
N LEU A 52 14.09 -2.33 -9.37
CA LEU A 52 15.45 -2.44 -9.92
C LEU A 52 16.27 -3.48 -9.16
N VAL A 53 16.21 -3.49 -7.82
CA VAL A 53 16.88 -4.50 -6.99
C VAL A 53 16.35 -5.90 -7.29
N LEU A 54 15.03 -6.07 -7.43
CA LEU A 54 14.42 -7.36 -7.75
C LEU A 54 14.86 -7.88 -9.13
N LEU A 55 14.87 -7.00 -10.13
CA LEU A 55 15.31 -7.31 -11.50
C LEU A 55 16.81 -7.63 -11.55
N ALA A 56 17.64 -6.92 -10.79
CA ALA A 56 19.09 -7.14 -10.74
C ALA A 56 19.46 -8.41 -9.96
N ALA A 57 18.73 -8.73 -8.89
CA ALA A 57 19.04 -9.87 -8.03
C ALA A 57 18.41 -11.19 -8.50
N THR A 58 17.40 -11.14 -9.38
CA THR A 58 16.67 -12.33 -9.83
C THR A 58 16.96 -12.61 -11.31
N PRO A 59 17.48 -13.81 -11.66
CA PRO A 59 17.74 -14.15 -13.05
C PRO A 59 16.42 -14.18 -13.86
N PRO A 60 16.42 -13.72 -15.12
CA PRO A 60 15.20 -13.56 -15.92
C PRO A 60 14.44 -14.88 -16.12
N SER A 61 15.15 -16.00 -16.18
CA SER A 61 14.57 -17.35 -16.29
C SER A 61 13.78 -17.79 -15.05
N ARG A 62 14.01 -17.18 -13.88
CA ARG A 62 13.24 -17.40 -12.65
C ARG A 62 12.16 -16.34 -12.45
N LEU A 63 12.35 -15.15 -12.99
CA LEU A 63 11.43 -14.03 -12.83
C LEU A 63 10.12 -14.25 -13.58
N LEU A 64 10.19 -14.85 -14.78
CA LEU A 64 9.03 -15.17 -15.62
C LEU A 64 8.27 -16.43 -15.22
N ARG A 65 8.76 -17.19 -14.22
CA ARG A 65 8.06 -18.39 -13.76
C ARG A 65 6.84 -18.01 -12.93
N PRO A 66 5.68 -18.65 -13.14
CA PRO A 66 4.50 -18.43 -12.30
C PRO A 66 4.84 -18.82 -10.86
N GLY A 67 4.91 -17.81 -9.98
CA GLY A 67 5.35 -17.98 -8.60
C GLY A 67 5.61 -16.64 -7.90
N THR A 68 6.23 -16.72 -6.72
CA THR A 68 6.49 -15.57 -5.83
C THR A 68 7.22 -14.39 -6.50
N PRO A 69 8.28 -14.59 -7.32
CA PRO A 69 8.99 -13.47 -7.95
C PRO A 69 8.11 -12.68 -8.93
N LEU A 70 7.25 -13.37 -9.69
CA LEU A 70 6.34 -12.73 -10.64
C LEU A 70 5.29 -11.89 -9.91
N VAL A 71 4.71 -12.40 -8.82
CA VAL A 71 3.72 -11.67 -8.01
C VAL A 71 4.34 -10.41 -7.40
N HIS A 72 5.58 -10.48 -6.92
CA HIS A 72 6.28 -9.29 -6.41
C HIS A 72 6.62 -8.27 -7.50
N ALA A 73 7.07 -8.72 -8.66
CA ALA A 73 7.34 -7.84 -9.80
C ALA A 73 6.05 -7.13 -10.26
N LEU A 74 4.94 -7.87 -10.35
CA LEU A 74 3.63 -7.31 -10.66
C LEU A 74 3.16 -6.32 -9.58
N ALA A 75 3.33 -6.64 -8.29
CA ALA A 75 2.98 -5.74 -7.20
C ALA A 75 3.73 -4.40 -7.31
N LEU A 76 5.04 -4.46 -7.53
CA LEU A 76 5.89 -3.27 -7.68
C LEU A 76 5.54 -2.47 -8.95
N LEU A 77 5.30 -3.15 -10.07
CA LEU A 77 4.90 -2.48 -11.31
C LEU A 77 3.54 -1.78 -11.16
N VAL A 78 2.54 -2.47 -10.62
CA VAL A 78 1.23 -1.89 -10.33
C VAL A 78 1.36 -0.72 -9.36
N CYS A 79 2.22 -0.84 -8.34
CA CYS A 79 2.51 0.25 -7.40
C CYS A 79 3.07 1.48 -8.10
N VAL A 80 4.05 1.31 -9.00
CA VAL A 80 4.66 2.40 -9.78
C VAL A 80 3.62 3.10 -10.66
N VAL A 81 2.86 2.34 -11.46
CA VAL A 81 1.86 2.93 -12.36
C VAL A 81 0.76 3.63 -11.56
N ARG A 82 0.32 3.01 -10.45
CA ARG A 82 -0.65 3.60 -9.51
C ARG A 82 -0.16 4.94 -8.96
N THR A 83 1.04 5.01 -8.40
CA THR A 83 1.55 6.25 -7.78
C THR A 83 1.77 7.35 -8.80
N VAL A 84 2.17 7.00 -10.03
CA VAL A 84 2.23 7.96 -11.14
C VAL A 84 0.84 8.55 -11.43
N LEU A 85 -0.21 7.72 -11.53
CA LEU A 85 -1.58 8.22 -11.75
C LEU A 85 -2.10 9.06 -10.58
N LEU A 86 -1.73 8.73 -9.35
CA LEU A 86 -2.12 9.50 -8.15
C LEU A 86 -1.42 10.87 -8.10
N ILE A 87 -0.13 10.95 -8.44
CA ILE A 87 0.57 12.23 -8.60
C ILE A 87 -0.06 13.02 -9.76
N TYR A 88 -0.33 12.33 -10.87
CA TYR A 88 -0.91 12.93 -12.05
C TYR A 88 -2.27 13.58 -11.78
N PHE A 89 -3.11 12.98 -10.93
CA PHE A 89 -4.39 13.55 -10.51
C PHE A 89 -4.24 15.00 -10.00
N PHE A 90 -3.23 15.28 -9.19
CA PHE A 90 -2.97 16.62 -8.65
C PHE A 90 -2.50 17.63 -9.69
N LEU A 91 -2.04 17.16 -10.85
CA LEU A 91 -1.68 17.99 -12.00
C LEU A 91 -2.88 18.23 -12.95
N THR A 92 -4.01 17.58 -12.71
CA THR A 92 -5.20 17.74 -13.55
C THR A 92 -6.09 18.90 -13.07
N PRO A 93 -7.02 19.38 -13.92
CA PRO A 93 -8.03 20.36 -13.53
C PRO A 93 -8.89 19.96 -12.33
N PHE A 94 -8.90 18.70 -11.88
CA PHE A 94 -9.58 18.30 -10.64
C PHE A 94 -8.97 18.96 -9.39
N SER A 95 -7.68 19.31 -9.43
CA SER A 95 -6.96 19.91 -8.31
C SER A 95 -6.55 21.35 -8.56
N HIS A 96 -6.96 21.93 -9.69
CA HIS A 96 -6.73 23.33 -9.99
C HIS A 96 -7.56 24.23 -9.07
N PHE A 97 -6.97 25.37 -8.72
CA PHE A 97 -7.55 26.35 -7.80
C PHE A 97 -9.02 26.65 -8.12
N TYR A 98 -9.33 27.05 -9.37
CA TYR A 98 -10.70 27.41 -9.74
C TYR A 98 -11.68 26.28 -9.46
N GLN A 99 -11.44 25.09 -10.00
CA GLN A 99 -12.34 23.94 -9.92
C GLN A 99 -12.55 23.46 -8.48
N VAL A 100 -11.50 23.45 -7.65
CA VAL A 100 -11.58 23.05 -6.25
C VAL A 100 -12.47 23.99 -5.45
N TRP A 101 -12.33 25.31 -5.66
CA TRP A 101 -13.04 26.31 -4.86
C TRP A 101 -14.44 26.64 -5.39
N THR A 102 -14.66 26.55 -6.70
CA THR A 102 -15.97 26.85 -7.30
C THR A 102 -16.84 25.61 -7.48
N GLY A 103 -16.25 24.42 -7.49
CA GLY A 103 -16.94 23.18 -7.84
C GLY A 103 -17.38 23.10 -9.31
N ASP A 104 -16.91 24.02 -10.16
CA ASP A 104 -17.23 24.01 -11.58
C ASP A 104 -16.27 23.08 -12.35
N PHE A 105 -16.75 21.89 -12.64
CA PHE A 105 -16.02 20.87 -13.41
C PHE A 105 -16.44 20.80 -14.89
N SER A 106 -17.21 21.78 -15.38
CA SER A 106 -17.78 21.79 -16.74
C SER A 106 -16.72 21.74 -17.85
N GLN A 107 -15.55 22.33 -17.60
CA GLN A 107 -14.46 22.40 -18.57
C GLN A 107 -13.44 21.25 -18.44
N ILE A 108 -13.68 20.25 -17.58
CA ILE A 108 -12.73 19.14 -17.42
C ILE A 108 -12.86 18.18 -18.61
N PRO A 109 -11.77 17.94 -19.36
CA PRO A 109 -11.77 16.95 -20.43
C PRO A 109 -12.07 15.53 -19.93
N ALA A 110 -12.81 14.75 -20.71
CA ALA A 110 -13.18 13.36 -20.38
C ALA A 110 -11.98 12.42 -20.10
N TRP A 111 -10.81 12.72 -20.66
CA TRP A 111 -9.60 11.91 -20.46
C TRP A 111 -9.08 12.01 -19.00
N ASN A 112 -9.31 13.13 -18.30
CA ASN A 112 -8.95 13.27 -16.88
C ASN A 112 -9.78 12.33 -16.00
N TYR A 113 -11.08 12.21 -16.26
CA TYR A 113 -11.95 11.26 -15.54
C TYR A 113 -11.46 9.83 -15.68
N ARG A 114 -11.08 9.43 -16.90
CA ARG A 114 -10.54 8.09 -17.17
C ARG A 114 -9.23 7.85 -16.43
N ALA A 115 -8.34 8.83 -16.36
CA ALA A 115 -7.09 8.73 -15.62
C ALA A 115 -7.34 8.56 -14.11
N SER A 116 -8.26 9.34 -13.52
CA SER A 116 -8.66 9.20 -12.11
C SER A 116 -9.26 7.83 -11.82
N ILE A 117 -10.19 7.36 -12.66
CA ILE A 117 -10.79 6.03 -12.54
C ILE A 117 -9.71 4.94 -12.64
N ALA A 118 -8.79 5.06 -13.59
CA ALA A 118 -7.67 4.13 -13.73
C ALA A 118 -6.79 4.10 -12.46
N GLY A 119 -6.51 5.26 -11.84
CA GLY A 119 -5.80 5.36 -10.57
C GLY A 119 -6.52 4.62 -9.42
N THR A 120 -7.85 4.74 -9.33
CA THR A 120 -8.67 4.03 -8.34
C THR A 120 -8.68 2.51 -8.57
N VAL A 121 -8.81 2.08 -9.83
CA VAL A 121 -8.76 0.66 -10.20
C VAL A 121 -7.39 0.06 -9.93
N LEU A 122 -6.30 0.74 -10.30
CA LEU A 122 -4.94 0.27 -10.02
C LEU A 122 -4.62 0.25 -8.52
N SER A 123 -5.18 1.17 -7.74
CA SER A 123 -5.08 1.13 -6.27
C SER A 123 -5.72 -0.12 -5.68
N THR A 124 -6.82 -0.58 -6.29
CA THR A 124 -7.51 -1.81 -5.89
C THR A 124 -6.74 -3.04 -6.32
N LEU A 125 -6.23 -3.03 -7.56
CA LEU A 125 -5.39 -4.09 -8.08
C LEU A 125 -4.13 -4.26 -7.22
N LEU A 126 -3.50 -3.17 -6.77
CA LEU A 126 -2.37 -3.22 -5.86
C LEU A 126 -2.75 -3.96 -4.56
N THR A 127 -3.86 -3.57 -3.92
CA THR A 127 -4.35 -4.24 -2.70
C THR A 127 -4.56 -5.74 -2.92
N ILE A 128 -5.20 -6.12 -4.03
CA ILE A 128 -5.46 -7.53 -4.37
C ILE A 128 -4.14 -8.30 -4.54
N VAL A 129 -3.18 -7.72 -5.28
CA VAL A 129 -1.89 -8.37 -5.53
C VAL A 129 -1.07 -8.46 -4.24
N THR A 130 -1.11 -7.46 -3.36
CA THR A 130 -0.42 -7.49 -2.06
C THR A 130 -1.04 -8.52 -1.12
N ASP A 131 -2.37 -8.62 -1.08
CA ASP A 131 -3.06 -9.64 -0.28
C ASP A 131 -2.76 -11.05 -0.81
N ALA A 132 -2.76 -11.23 -2.13
CA ALA A 132 -2.35 -12.49 -2.75
C ALA A 132 -0.89 -12.85 -2.41
N ALA A 133 0.01 -11.86 -2.40
CA ALA A 133 1.40 -12.06 -2.01
C ALA A 133 1.52 -12.45 -0.52
N LEU A 134 0.77 -11.80 0.36
CA LEU A 134 0.69 -12.15 1.79
C LEU A 134 0.16 -13.57 2.00
N VAL A 135 -0.92 -13.96 1.31
CA VAL A 135 -1.47 -15.32 1.39
C VAL A 135 -0.47 -16.36 0.90
N ASN A 136 0.20 -16.10 -0.22
CA ASN A 136 1.20 -17.02 -0.78
C ASN A 136 2.40 -17.19 0.18
N GLN A 137 2.87 -16.08 0.78
CA GLN A 137 3.98 -16.13 1.74
C GLN A 137 3.55 -16.72 3.09
N ALA A 138 2.31 -16.48 3.53
CA ALA A 138 1.73 -17.13 4.69
C ALA A 138 1.59 -18.65 4.46
N TRP A 139 1.20 -19.09 3.26
CA TRP A 139 1.08 -20.51 2.93
C TRP A 139 2.42 -21.26 3.03
N THR A 140 3.49 -20.67 2.49
CA THR A 140 4.83 -21.27 2.62
C THR A 140 5.24 -21.37 4.09
N MET A 141 4.98 -20.34 4.90
CA MET A 141 5.25 -20.38 6.34
C MET A 141 4.36 -21.36 7.10
N VAL A 142 3.09 -21.47 6.71
CA VAL A 142 2.13 -22.33 7.41
C VAL A 142 2.36 -23.81 7.11
N SER A 143 3.02 -24.13 5.99
CA SER A 143 3.43 -25.49 5.65
C SER A 143 4.29 -26.19 6.73
N LEU A 144 4.89 -25.41 7.62
CA LEU A 144 5.70 -25.86 8.77
C LEU A 144 4.89 -26.15 10.04
N PHE A 145 3.57 -25.98 10.06
CA PHE A 145 2.73 -26.31 11.21
C PHE A 145 2.15 -27.72 11.14
N ALA A 146 1.68 -28.20 12.30
CA ALA A 146 0.87 -29.40 12.40
C ALA A 146 -0.34 -29.34 11.44
N PRO A 147 -0.74 -30.47 10.83
CA PRO A 147 -1.71 -30.50 9.74
C PRO A 147 -3.11 -29.97 10.11
N ARG A 148 -3.51 -30.10 11.39
CA ARG A 148 -4.81 -29.58 11.89
C ARG A 148 -4.80 -28.05 11.98
N THR A 149 -3.79 -27.48 12.63
CA THR A 149 -3.61 -26.02 12.76
C THR A 149 -3.44 -25.37 11.39
N LYS A 150 -2.70 -26.01 10.48
CA LYS A 150 -2.53 -25.55 9.09
C LYS A 150 -3.86 -25.32 8.37
N ARG A 151 -4.81 -26.27 8.45
CA ARG A 151 -6.10 -26.15 7.76
C ARG A 151 -6.94 -25.00 8.32
N ILE A 152 -7.00 -24.87 9.64
CA ILE A 152 -7.77 -23.81 10.31
C ILE A 152 -7.20 -22.43 9.98
N VAL A 153 -5.88 -22.26 10.15
CA VAL A 153 -5.20 -20.99 9.86
C VAL A 153 -5.33 -20.63 8.38
N CYS A 154 -5.15 -21.59 7.48
CA CYS A 154 -5.30 -21.32 6.05
C CYS A 154 -6.74 -20.92 5.68
N LEU A 155 -7.75 -21.66 6.16
CA LEU A 155 -9.14 -21.33 5.88
C LEU A 155 -9.47 -19.92 6.39
N PHE A 156 -9.07 -19.61 7.61
CA PHE A 156 -9.32 -18.29 8.20
C PHE A 156 -8.59 -17.17 7.45
N SER A 157 -7.31 -17.35 7.10
CA SER A 157 -6.56 -16.36 6.32
C SER A 157 -7.16 -16.09 4.94
N VAL A 158 -7.65 -17.14 4.25
CA VAL A 158 -8.33 -16.99 2.96
C VAL A 158 -9.65 -16.25 3.14
N LEU A 159 -10.44 -16.56 4.17
CA LEU A 159 -11.69 -15.85 4.46
C LEU A 159 -11.45 -14.36 4.76
N VAL A 160 -10.46 -14.04 5.59
CA VAL A 160 -10.10 -12.66 5.92
C VAL A 160 -9.66 -11.89 4.66
N ALA A 161 -8.80 -12.48 3.84
CA ALA A 161 -8.35 -11.86 2.59
C ALA A 161 -9.52 -11.67 1.60
N LEU A 162 -10.36 -12.68 1.40
CA LEU A 162 -11.52 -12.57 0.51
C LEU A 162 -12.51 -11.51 0.98
N LEU A 163 -12.74 -11.40 2.29
CA LEU A 163 -13.63 -10.38 2.85
C LEU A 163 -13.06 -8.98 2.61
N ALA A 164 -11.77 -8.76 2.89
CA ALA A 164 -11.11 -7.49 2.65
C ALA A 164 -11.13 -7.10 1.16
N ILE A 165 -10.81 -8.04 0.27
CA ILE A 165 -10.84 -7.83 -1.19
C ILE A 165 -12.26 -7.50 -1.66
N SER A 166 -13.28 -8.23 -1.19
CA SER A 166 -14.66 -8.02 -1.63
C SER A 166 -15.16 -6.61 -1.29
N PHE A 167 -14.92 -6.16 -0.06
CA PHE A 167 -15.27 -4.80 0.37
C PHE A 167 -14.45 -3.74 -0.36
N ARG A 168 -13.17 -4.01 -0.61
CA ARG A 168 -12.31 -3.13 -1.41
C ARG A 168 -12.86 -2.94 -2.81
N VAL A 169 -13.23 -4.03 -3.50
CA VAL A 169 -13.82 -3.98 -4.84
C VAL A 169 -15.15 -3.21 -4.83
N ALA A 170 -16.03 -3.46 -3.85
CA ALA A 170 -17.30 -2.74 -3.71
C ALA A 170 -17.08 -1.23 -3.53
N TYR A 171 -16.12 -0.84 -2.68
CA TYR A 171 -15.74 0.56 -2.49
C TYR A 171 -15.23 1.20 -3.78
N THR A 172 -14.39 0.50 -4.54
CA THR A 172 -13.84 0.96 -5.82
C THR A 172 -14.94 1.25 -6.84
N VAL A 173 -15.95 0.40 -6.95
CA VAL A 173 -17.09 0.63 -7.86
C VAL A 173 -17.81 1.92 -7.49
N ILE A 174 -18.14 2.11 -6.21
CA ILE A 174 -18.81 3.32 -5.72
C ILE A 174 -17.92 4.55 -5.91
N GLN A 175 -16.60 4.43 -5.71
CA GLN A 175 -15.66 5.52 -5.94
C GLN A 175 -15.60 5.92 -7.42
N CYS A 176 -15.58 4.95 -8.34
CA CYS A 176 -15.62 5.21 -9.78
C CYS A 176 -16.93 5.88 -10.20
N GLU A 177 -18.07 5.43 -9.67
CA GLU A 177 -19.38 6.06 -9.90
C GLU A 177 -19.39 7.50 -9.37
N SER A 178 -18.82 7.73 -8.19
CA SER A 178 -18.73 9.05 -7.57
C SER A 178 -17.86 10.02 -8.36
N ILE A 179 -16.75 9.54 -8.91
CA ILE A 179 -15.88 10.32 -9.82
C ILE A 179 -16.66 10.70 -11.10
N ALA A 180 -17.42 9.76 -11.66
CA ALA A 180 -18.22 10.02 -12.85
C ALA A 180 -19.39 10.98 -12.59
N ALA A 181 -20.00 10.91 -11.39
CA ALA A 181 -21.13 11.74 -11.00
C ALA A 181 -20.71 13.09 -10.36
N LEU A 182 -19.41 13.33 -10.14
CA LEU A 182 -18.88 14.50 -9.42
C LEU A 182 -19.54 14.73 -8.05
N ALA A 183 -20.01 13.66 -7.43
CA ALA A 183 -20.78 13.70 -6.20
C ALA A 183 -20.03 12.96 -5.10
N ALA A 184 -19.83 13.61 -3.96
CA ALA A 184 -19.19 12.96 -2.81
C ALA A 184 -20.06 11.77 -2.34
N PRO A 185 -19.49 10.56 -2.15
CA PRO A 185 -20.22 9.37 -1.72
C PRO A 185 -20.61 9.39 -0.23
N ARG A 186 -21.23 10.49 0.24
CA ARG A 186 -21.59 10.69 1.66
C ARG A 186 -22.54 9.60 2.16
N ARG A 187 -23.42 9.09 1.29
CA ARG A 187 -24.35 7.99 1.60
C ARG A 187 -23.65 6.66 1.89
N PHE A 188 -22.45 6.45 1.36
CA PHE A 188 -21.67 5.23 1.51
C PHE A 188 -20.51 5.36 2.49
N ALA A 189 -20.51 6.40 3.35
CA ALA A 189 -19.47 6.61 4.36
C ALA A 189 -19.26 5.39 5.28
N TRP A 190 -20.32 4.61 5.54
CA TRP A 190 -20.23 3.36 6.31
C TRP A 190 -19.36 2.31 5.60
N LEU A 191 -19.47 2.21 4.27
CA LEU A 191 -18.71 1.26 3.46
C LEU A 191 -17.23 1.64 3.43
N ILE A 192 -16.94 2.94 3.31
CA ILE A 192 -15.57 3.46 3.38
C ILE A 192 -14.91 3.03 4.69
N ARG A 193 -15.59 3.27 5.82
CA ARG A 193 -15.11 2.88 7.15
C ARG A 193 -14.95 1.36 7.30
N ALA A 194 -15.90 0.57 6.80
CA ALA A 194 -15.84 -0.88 6.84
C ALA A 194 -14.65 -1.42 6.01
N THR A 195 -14.42 -0.87 4.81
CA THR A 195 -13.29 -1.24 3.96
C THR A 195 -11.96 -0.91 4.63
N LEU A 196 -11.84 0.26 5.26
CA LEU A 196 -10.63 0.62 6.03
C LEU A 196 -10.37 -0.38 7.17
N LEU A 197 -11.39 -0.67 7.98
CA LEU A 197 -11.31 -1.64 9.07
C LEU A 197 -10.89 -3.04 8.59
N LEU A 198 -11.46 -3.51 7.48
CA LEU A 198 -11.15 -4.83 6.94
C LEU A 198 -9.73 -4.90 6.36
N ASN A 199 -9.23 -3.83 5.73
CA ASN A 199 -7.85 -3.77 5.25
C ASN A 199 -6.86 -3.78 6.43
N ILE A 200 -7.07 -2.92 7.43
CA ILE A 200 -6.26 -2.88 8.65
C ILE A 200 -6.29 -4.23 9.37
N GLY A 201 -7.47 -4.82 9.52
CA GLY A 201 -7.66 -6.12 10.15
C GLY A 201 -6.98 -7.27 9.40
N SER A 202 -7.07 -7.28 8.06
CA SER A 202 -6.41 -8.28 7.21
C SER A 202 -4.90 -8.22 7.34
N ILE A 203 -4.33 -7.03 7.23
CA ILE A 203 -2.88 -6.82 7.37
C ILE A 203 -2.43 -7.17 8.79
N GLY A 204 -3.15 -6.70 9.81
CA GLY A 204 -2.89 -7.03 11.20
C GLY A 204 -2.91 -8.54 11.46
N TRP A 205 -3.85 -9.27 10.84
CA TRP A 205 -3.91 -10.73 10.92
C TRP A 205 -2.67 -11.40 10.31
N PHE A 206 -2.28 -11.03 9.10
CA PHE A 206 -1.08 -11.60 8.45
C PHE A 206 0.21 -11.25 9.22
N CYS A 207 0.33 -10.02 9.72
CA CYS A 207 1.45 -9.61 10.57
C CYS A 207 1.49 -10.42 11.87
N ALA A 208 0.34 -10.64 12.52
CA ALA A 208 0.25 -11.47 13.73
C ALA A 208 0.63 -12.93 13.45
N LEU A 209 0.24 -13.49 12.31
CA LEU A 209 0.65 -14.82 11.90
C LEU A 209 2.17 -14.94 11.74
N PHE A 210 2.81 -13.98 11.06
CA PHE A 210 4.26 -13.96 10.89
C PHE A 210 5.00 -13.81 12.23
N ASN A 211 4.53 -12.91 13.10
CA ASN A 211 5.12 -12.71 14.42
C ASN A 211 4.91 -13.92 15.34
N SER A 212 3.77 -14.59 15.29
CA SER A 212 3.52 -15.80 16.09
C SER A 212 4.50 -16.92 15.75
N LYS A 213 4.86 -17.05 14.46
CA LYS A 213 5.90 -18.00 14.02
C LYS A 213 7.28 -17.59 14.49
N LEU A 214 7.62 -16.30 14.40
CA LEU A 214 8.88 -15.77 14.92
C LEU A 214 9.04 -16.06 16.42
N VAL A 215 8.02 -15.80 17.22
CA VAL A 215 8.03 -16.08 18.66
C VAL A 215 8.15 -17.57 18.93
N SER A 216 7.37 -18.41 18.24
CA SER A 216 7.46 -19.86 18.39
C SER A 216 8.86 -20.39 18.04
N HIS A 217 9.48 -19.84 16.99
CA HIS A 217 10.85 -20.18 16.58
C HIS A 217 11.87 -19.75 17.63
N LEU A 218 11.78 -18.52 18.15
CA LEU A 218 12.69 -17.94 19.14
C LEU A 218 12.62 -18.67 20.50
N VAL A 219 11.41 -19.07 20.92
CA VAL A 219 11.19 -19.86 22.15
C VAL A 219 11.75 -21.27 22.00
N THR A 220 11.52 -21.93 20.86
CA THR A 220 11.99 -23.30 20.61
C THR A 220 13.52 -23.35 20.48
N ASN A 221 14.12 -22.35 19.82
CA ASN A 221 15.56 -22.27 19.60
C ASN A 221 16.33 -21.53 20.71
N ARG A 222 15.65 -21.11 21.79
CA ARG A 222 16.22 -20.47 23.00
C ARG A 222 17.24 -19.37 22.71
N GLY A 223 16.91 -18.43 21.81
CA GLY A 223 17.69 -17.19 21.65
C GLY A 223 17.75 -16.64 20.22
N VAL A 224 18.15 -15.36 20.11
CA VAL A 224 18.46 -14.63 18.86
C VAL A 224 19.85 -14.98 18.33
N LEU A 225 20.67 -15.66 19.13
CA LEU A 225 22.05 -15.98 18.79
C LEU A 225 22.11 -17.15 17.79
N PRO A 226 22.98 -17.06 16.77
CA PRO A 226 23.18 -18.12 15.81
C PRO A 226 23.79 -19.31 16.54
N SER A 227 22.95 -20.27 16.94
CA SER A 227 23.44 -21.62 17.22
C SER A 227 24.20 -22.06 15.97
N ARG A 228 25.37 -22.68 16.14
CA ARG A 228 26.42 -22.92 15.12
C ARG A 228 25.99 -23.76 13.89
N ARG A 229 24.70 -23.96 13.64
CA ARG A 229 24.12 -24.54 12.43
C ARG A 229 23.53 -23.41 11.57
N ALA A 230 23.93 -23.37 10.30
CA ALA A 230 23.39 -22.44 9.31
C ALA A 230 21.86 -22.33 9.42
N MET A 231 21.35 -21.13 9.65
CA MET A 231 19.91 -20.87 9.68
C MET A 231 19.32 -21.31 8.35
N SER A 232 18.21 -22.04 8.39
CA SER A 232 17.57 -22.42 7.13
C SER A 232 17.09 -21.14 6.43
N PRO A 233 17.09 -21.11 5.08
CA PRO A 233 16.61 -19.95 4.31
C PRO A 233 15.20 -19.52 4.74
N MET A 234 14.40 -20.49 5.18
CA MET A 234 13.04 -20.29 5.64
C MET A 234 12.97 -19.59 7.01
N GLU A 235 13.91 -19.86 7.92
CA GLU A 235 13.98 -19.20 9.23
C GLU A 235 14.37 -17.74 9.09
N VAL A 236 15.33 -17.46 8.19
CA VAL A 236 15.73 -16.10 7.85
C VAL A 236 14.56 -15.33 7.22
N LEU A 237 13.80 -15.96 6.32
CA LEU A 237 12.60 -15.37 5.72
C LEU A 237 11.55 -15.02 6.78
N ILE A 238 11.33 -15.90 7.75
CA ILE A 238 10.38 -15.67 8.86
C ILE A 238 10.86 -14.49 9.72
N MET A 239 12.15 -14.46 10.08
CA MET A 239 12.71 -13.40 10.91
C MET A 239 12.68 -12.03 10.20
N ALA A 240 13.07 -12.00 8.92
CA ALA A 240 13.03 -10.80 8.10
C ALA A 240 11.61 -10.26 7.93
N ASN A 241 10.64 -11.13 7.60
CA ASN A 241 9.25 -10.69 7.48
C ASN A 241 8.66 -10.26 8.82
N GLY A 242 8.88 -10.99 9.92
CA GLY A 242 8.35 -10.61 11.23
C GLY A 242 8.80 -9.21 11.68
N ILE A 243 10.09 -8.89 11.51
CA ILE A 243 10.63 -7.57 11.86
C ILE A 243 10.12 -6.49 10.90
N LEU A 244 10.19 -6.73 9.58
CA LEU A 244 9.81 -5.71 8.60
C LEU A 244 8.29 -5.43 8.58
N MET A 245 7.48 -6.41 8.96
CA MET A 245 6.02 -6.29 9.03
C MET A 245 5.51 -5.40 10.19
N ILE A 246 6.39 -4.87 11.03
CA ILE A 246 6.03 -3.82 12.00
C ILE A 246 5.68 -2.52 11.26
N VAL A 247 6.36 -2.21 10.15
CA VAL A 247 6.18 -0.96 9.40
C VAL A 247 4.75 -0.82 8.83
N PRO A 248 4.20 -1.80 8.10
CA PRO A 248 2.81 -1.75 7.65
C PRO A 248 1.79 -1.64 8.78
N VAL A 249 2.06 -2.25 9.95
CA VAL A 249 1.17 -2.14 11.12
C VAL A 249 1.14 -0.71 11.66
N ILE A 250 2.28 -0.03 11.73
CA ILE A 250 2.34 1.37 12.13
C ILE A 250 1.53 2.23 11.15
N PHE A 251 1.68 2.02 9.84
CA PHE A 251 0.90 2.77 8.85
C PHE A 251 -0.60 2.47 8.92
N ALA A 252 -0.99 1.22 9.17
CA ALA A 252 -2.38 0.83 9.39
C ALA A 252 -2.98 1.49 10.64
N ILE A 253 -2.20 1.67 11.72
CA ILE A 253 -2.63 2.40 12.93
C ILE A 253 -2.73 3.90 12.66
N LEU A 254 -1.79 4.48 11.89
CA LEU A 254 -1.85 5.89 11.52
C LEU A 254 -3.07 6.19 10.62
N GLU A 255 -3.44 5.26 9.74
CA GLU A 255 -4.63 5.34 8.90
C GLU A 255 -5.92 5.40 9.74
N TRP A 256 -5.96 4.68 10.87
CA TRP A 256 -7.08 4.77 11.82
C TRP A 256 -7.27 6.19 12.36
N HIS A 257 -6.17 6.87 12.70
CA HIS A 257 -6.19 8.19 13.31
C HIS A 257 -6.46 9.36 12.33
N HIS A 258 -6.59 9.10 11.03
CA HIS A 258 -6.95 10.09 10.00
C HIS A 258 -6.16 11.40 10.11
N PHE A 259 -4.84 11.33 9.91
CA PHE A 259 -4.02 12.53 9.77
C PHE A 259 -4.30 13.19 8.43
N ILE A 260 -4.95 14.36 8.43
CA ILE A 260 -5.35 15.11 7.24
C ILE A 260 -4.16 15.35 6.29
N ASN A 261 -2.98 15.62 6.84
CA ASN A 261 -1.77 15.88 6.05
C ASN A 261 -0.99 14.62 5.64
N PHE A 262 -1.41 13.41 6.04
CA PHE A 262 -0.64 12.19 5.81
C PHE A 262 -1.54 11.02 5.38
N GLU A 263 -1.55 10.77 4.08
CA GLU A 263 -2.34 9.70 3.47
C GLU A 263 -1.67 8.32 3.68
N SER A 264 -1.78 7.85 4.92
CA SER A 264 -1.20 6.59 5.42
C SER A 264 -1.81 5.34 4.78
N GLY A 265 -3.06 5.42 4.32
CA GLY A 265 -3.73 4.30 3.67
C GLY A 265 -3.12 3.87 2.34
N SER A 266 -2.45 4.77 1.61
CA SER A 266 -1.70 4.37 0.42
C SER A 266 -0.34 3.74 0.75
N LEU A 267 0.26 4.11 1.87
CA LEU A 267 1.56 3.62 2.31
C LEU A 267 1.52 2.17 2.76
N THR A 268 0.41 1.72 3.34
CA THR A 268 0.26 0.36 3.85
C THR A 268 0.46 -0.70 2.75
N PRO A 269 -0.30 -0.72 1.64
CA PRO A 269 -0.08 -1.69 0.56
C PRO A 269 1.27 -1.48 -0.16
N THR A 270 1.73 -0.23 -0.31
CA THR A 270 3.05 0.06 -0.91
C THR A 270 4.19 -0.52 -0.08
N SER A 271 4.14 -0.39 1.25
CA SER A 271 5.15 -0.95 2.15
C SER A 271 5.19 -2.47 2.07
N ILE A 272 4.03 -3.13 2.01
CA ILE A 272 3.95 -4.58 1.83
C ILE A 272 4.56 -5.01 0.49
N ALA A 273 4.25 -4.29 -0.59
CA ALA A 273 4.80 -4.56 -1.92
C ALA A 273 6.34 -4.47 -1.97
N ILE A 274 6.96 -3.63 -1.12
CA ILE A 274 8.41 -3.44 -1.03
C ILE A 274 9.06 -4.45 -0.07
N ILE A 275 8.46 -4.66 1.10
CA ILE A 275 9.02 -5.49 2.18
C ILE A 275 9.09 -6.96 1.80
N LEU A 276 8.04 -7.49 1.15
CA LEU A 276 7.95 -8.92 0.82
C LEU A 276 9.06 -9.41 -0.15
N PRO A 277 9.37 -8.71 -1.25
CA PRO A 277 10.50 -9.10 -2.09
C PRO A 277 11.84 -8.88 -1.39
N LEU A 278 11.97 -7.84 -0.56
CA LEU A 278 13.21 -7.58 0.18
C LEU A 278 13.53 -8.71 1.17
N SER A 279 12.54 -9.17 1.94
CA SER A 279 12.70 -10.28 2.87
C SER A 279 13.03 -11.60 2.14
N SER A 280 12.40 -11.82 0.99
CA SER A 280 12.66 -12.98 0.13
C SER A 280 14.07 -12.98 -0.43
N LEU A 281 14.59 -11.83 -0.87
CA LEU A 281 15.96 -11.68 -1.36
C LEU A 281 16.99 -11.82 -0.24
N ALA A 282 16.74 -11.23 0.92
CA ALA A 282 17.61 -11.36 2.09
C ALA A 282 17.76 -12.83 2.51
N ALA A 283 16.65 -13.56 2.56
CA ALA A 283 16.63 -14.99 2.85
C ALA A 283 17.44 -15.81 1.82
N GLN A 284 17.29 -15.51 0.53
CA GLN A 284 18.04 -16.18 -0.54
C GLN A 284 19.55 -15.90 -0.46
N ARG A 285 19.96 -14.66 -0.17
CA ARG A 285 21.38 -14.30 -0.05
C ARG A 285 22.06 -15.03 1.09
N ILE A 286 21.41 -15.08 2.26
CA ILE A 286 21.95 -15.77 3.44
C ILE A 286 22.01 -17.29 3.21
N ALA A 287 21.03 -17.86 2.49
CA ALA A 287 21.04 -19.26 2.06
C ALA A 287 22.24 -19.64 1.18
N THR A 288 22.73 -18.71 0.37
CA THR A 288 23.86 -18.93 -0.55
C THR A 288 25.24 -18.65 0.07
N SER A 289 25.29 -18.05 1.26
CA SER A 289 26.54 -17.76 1.98
C SER A 289 27.24 -18.92 2.75
N PRO A 290 26.79 -20.19 2.81
CA PRO A 290 27.46 -21.19 3.66
C PRO A 290 28.55 -22.07 2.99
N SER A 291 29.31 -21.61 1.98
CA SER A 291 30.35 -22.47 1.36
C SER A 291 31.52 -21.77 0.67
N SER A 292 32.16 -20.76 1.29
CA SER A 292 33.40 -20.18 0.73
C SER A 292 34.51 -19.90 1.75
N SER A 293 34.44 -20.46 2.96
CA SER A 293 35.46 -20.22 4.01
C SER A 293 36.04 -21.50 4.62
N SER A 294 36.15 -22.58 3.83
CA SER A 294 36.76 -23.85 4.29
C SER A 294 37.66 -24.49 3.23
N SER A 295 38.46 -23.70 2.51
CA SER A 295 39.57 -24.21 1.70
C SER A 295 40.69 -23.18 1.59
N SER A 296 41.49 -23.08 2.64
CA SER A 296 42.89 -22.65 2.56
C SER A 296 43.64 -23.35 3.70
N SER A 297 44.04 -24.58 3.40
CA SER A 297 45.11 -25.31 4.07
C SER A 297 46.43 -24.56 3.94
#